data_AF-A0A3B9D5Y9-F1
#
_entry.id   AF-A0A3B9D5Y9-F1
#
_cell.length_a   1.000
_cell.length_b   1.000
_cell.length_c   1.000
_cell.angle_alpha   90.00
_cell.angle_beta   90.00
_cell.angle_gamma   90.00
#
_symmetry.space_group_name_H-M   'P 1'
#
loop_
_entity.id
_entity.type
_entity.pdbx_description
1 polymer ?
#
loop_
_entity_poly.entity_id
_entity_poly.type
_entity_poly.pdbx_seq_one_letter_code
_entity_poly.pdbx_strand_id
1 'polypeptide(L)'
;MKSTQEQISTALILLKAIGSPNKVVQTLGYPSAPVLYHWRKKYPEYYDVPNQKHWIQAPTELKHTIIKRCLIKGEPVKLVAKEIGYTLSLIYRWIRKYREKAVIIDALKNKYSLPDLLKKLNLAKSSYYYQKNYLCRG
;
A
#
# COMPACT_ATOMS: atom_id res chain seq x y z
N MET A 1 -27.10 -17.77 18.50
CA MET A 1 -27.52 -16.51 19.17
C MET A 1 -27.34 -15.37 18.19
N LYS A 2 -28.39 -14.59 17.91
CA LYS A 2 -28.28 -13.37 17.09
C LYS A 2 -27.74 -12.27 18.00
N SER A 3 -26.56 -11.72 17.71
CA SER A 3 -26.07 -10.52 18.41
C SER A 3 -26.98 -9.34 18.10
N THR A 4 -27.22 -8.48 19.09
CA THR A 4 -28.04 -7.27 18.92
C THR A 4 -27.29 -6.24 18.08
N GLN A 5 -28.03 -5.39 17.37
CA GLN A 5 -27.46 -4.31 16.53
C GLN A 5 -26.51 -3.40 17.33
N GLU A 6 -26.83 -3.16 18.60
CA GLU A 6 -26.01 -2.38 19.55
C GLU A 6 -24.66 -3.06 19.86
N GLN A 7 -24.64 -4.39 20.00
CA GLN A 7 -23.41 -5.15 20.22
C GLN A 7 -22.51 -5.09 18.98
N ILE A 8 -23.11 -5.14 17.80
CA ILE A 8 -22.41 -5.06 16.51
C ILE A 8 -21.79 -3.68 16.33
N SER A 9 -22.57 -2.60 16.53
CA SER A 9 -22.08 -1.22 16.38
C SER A 9 -20.99 -0.90 17.40
N THR A 10 -21.18 -1.25 18.68
CA THR A 10 -20.19 -1.03 19.74
C THR A 10 -18.87 -1.73 19.45
N ALA A 11 -18.92 -3.00 19.04
CA ALA A 11 -17.71 -3.76 18.70
C ALA A 11 -16.97 -3.17 17.48
N LEU A 12 -17.69 -2.69 16.47
CA LEU A 12 -17.10 -2.06 15.28
C LEU A 12 -16.52 -0.67 15.58
N ILE A 13 -17.19 0.16 16.39
CA ILE A 13 -16.67 1.46 16.83
C ILE A 13 -15.41 1.27 17.68
N LEU A 14 -15.42 0.32 18.60
CA LEU A 14 -14.24 0.00 19.42
C LEU A 14 -13.09 -0.53 18.56
N LEU A 15 -13.38 -1.36 17.55
CA LEU A 15 -12.40 -1.81 16.58
C LEU A 15 -11.79 -0.65 15.80
N LYS A 16 -12.58 0.38 15.45
CA LYS A 16 -12.09 1.58 14.76
C LYS A 16 -11.12 2.37 15.64
N ALA A 17 -11.41 2.47 16.94
CA ALA A 17 -10.56 3.17 17.90
C ALA A 17 -9.24 2.43 18.21
N ILE A 18 -9.30 1.11 18.39
CA ILE A 18 -8.15 0.30 18.84
C ILE A 18 -7.32 -0.24 17.66
N GLY A 19 -7.94 -0.49 16.51
CA GLY A 19 -7.29 -1.03 15.31
C GLY A 19 -6.85 -2.50 15.40
N SER A 20 -7.13 -3.19 16.51
CA SER A 20 -6.76 -4.60 16.73
C SER A 20 -7.97 -5.45 17.15
N PRO A 21 -8.41 -6.41 16.31
CA PRO A 21 -9.51 -7.32 16.65
C PRO A 21 -9.26 -8.08 17.95
N ASN A 22 -8.03 -8.55 18.18
CA ASN A 22 -7.70 -9.34 19.37
C ASN A 22 -7.84 -8.51 20.66
N LYS A 23 -7.48 -7.23 20.62
CA LYS A 23 -7.69 -6.34 21.77
C LYS A 23 -9.18 -6.08 22.01
N VAL A 24 -9.99 -5.93 20.95
CA VAL A 24 -11.45 -5.78 21.08
C VAL A 24 -12.07 -7.01 21.73
N VAL A 25 -11.67 -8.23 21.32
CA VAL A 25 -12.14 -9.47 21.94
C VAL A 25 -11.73 -9.55 23.41
N GLN A 26 -10.49 -9.15 23.76
CA GLN A 26 -10.04 -9.10 25.15
C GLN A 26 -10.82 -8.07 25.99
N THR A 27 -11.20 -6.94 25.41
CA THR A 27 -11.92 -5.87 26.13
C THR A 27 -13.40 -6.18 26.35
N LEU A 28 -14.08 -6.70 25.33
CA LEU A 28 -15.53 -6.92 25.38
C LEU A 28 -15.91 -8.36 25.78
N GLY A 29 -14.99 -9.31 25.67
CA GLY A 29 -15.27 -10.75 25.85
C GLY A 29 -16.10 -11.36 24.70
N TYR A 30 -16.56 -10.54 23.77
CA TYR A 30 -17.27 -10.91 22.55
C TYR A 30 -17.01 -9.87 21.44
N PRO A 31 -17.33 -10.17 20.18
CA PRO A 31 -17.48 -11.51 19.64
C PRO A 31 -16.08 -12.12 19.37
N SER A 32 -16.00 -13.33 18.82
CA SER A 32 -14.70 -13.88 18.40
C SER A 32 -14.10 -13.09 17.23
N ALA A 33 -12.77 -13.13 17.06
CA ALA A 33 -12.09 -12.43 15.97
C ALA A 33 -12.64 -12.76 14.56
N PRO A 34 -13.00 -14.03 14.23
CA PRO A 34 -13.67 -14.34 12.97
C PRO A 34 -15.02 -13.64 12.77
N VAL A 35 -15.80 -13.48 13.85
CA VAL A 35 -17.09 -12.79 13.81
C VAL A 35 -16.91 -11.28 13.60
N LEU A 36 -15.89 -10.66 14.22
CA LEU A 36 -15.51 -9.28 13.93
C LEU A 36 -15.18 -9.06 12.45
N TYR A 37 -14.43 -9.98 11.82
CA TYR A 37 -14.15 -9.90 10.38
C TYR A 37 -15.42 -10.02 9.52
N HIS A 38 -16.35 -10.89 9.93
CA HIS A 38 -17.63 -11.05 9.26
C HIS A 38 -18.49 -9.78 9.38
N TRP A 39 -18.65 -9.22 10.59
CA TRP A 39 -19.41 -8.00 10.83
C TRP A 39 -18.85 -6.80 10.09
N ARG A 40 -17.52 -6.65 10.05
CA ARG A 40 -16.84 -5.62 9.27
C ARG A 40 -17.22 -5.66 7.79
N LYS A 41 -17.41 -6.87 7.22
CA LYS A 41 -17.81 -7.03 5.82
C LYS A 41 -19.30 -6.76 5.62
N LYS A 42 -20.12 -7.10 6.62
CA LYS A 42 -21.58 -7.06 6.54
C LYS A 42 -22.16 -5.67 6.84
N TYR A 43 -21.50 -4.88 7.68
CA TYR A 43 -21.96 -3.58 8.15
C TYR A 43 -20.88 -2.49 7.97
N PRO A 44 -20.56 -2.11 6.72
CA PRO A 44 -19.56 -1.06 6.44
C PRO A 44 -19.94 0.31 7.01
N GLU A 45 -21.23 0.59 7.23
CA GLU A 45 -21.75 1.85 7.76
C GLU A 45 -21.23 2.19 9.17
N TYR A 46 -20.94 1.19 10.00
CA TYR A 46 -20.39 1.38 11.35
C TYR A 46 -18.86 1.33 11.38
N TYR A 47 -18.24 0.90 10.28
CA TYR A 47 -16.80 0.70 10.16
C TYR A 47 -16.32 1.23 8.82
N ASP A 48 -16.40 2.54 8.64
CA ASP A 48 -15.88 3.21 7.46
C ASP A 48 -14.36 3.35 7.57
N VAL A 49 -13.66 2.23 7.37
CA VAL A 49 -12.22 2.20 7.19
C VAL A 49 -11.98 1.86 5.73
N PRO A 50 -11.28 2.73 4.96
CA PRO A 50 -10.98 2.48 3.57
C PRO A 50 -10.44 1.07 3.43
N ASN A 51 -11.10 0.26 2.61
CA ASN A 51 -10.75 -1.13 2.40
C ASN A 51 -9.23 -1.21 2.12
N GLN A 52 -8.47 -1.82 3.03
CA GLN A 52 -7.00 -1.91 2.92
C GLN A 52 -6.55 -2.54 1.58
N LYS A 53 -7.44 -3.31 0.92
CA LYS A 53 -7.21 -3.79 -0.45
C LYS A 53 -7.01 -2.66 -1.47
N HIS A 54 -7.74 -1.55 -1.36
CA HIS A 54 -7.56 -0.38 -2.21
C HIS A 54 -6.18 0.24 -2.02
N TRP A 55 -5.65 0.26 -0.79
CA TRP A 55 -4.30 0.76 -0.54
C TRP A 55 -3.22 -0.12 -1.22
N ILE A 56 -3.43 -1.44 -1.31
CA ILE A 56 -2.53 -2.35 -2.03
C ILE A 56 -2.69 -2.20 -3.55
N GLN A 57 -3.91 -1.92 -4.01
CA GLN A 57 -4.29 -1.73 -5.41
C GLN A 57 -4.24 -0.27 -5.85
N ALA A 58 -3.33 0.54 -5.29
CA ALA A 58 -3.12 1.90 -5.77
C ALA A 58 -2.89 1.91 -7.29
N PRO A 59 -3.51 2.86 -8.03
CA PRO A 59 -3.33 2.99 -9.47
C PRO A 59 -1.86 3.08 -9.86
N THR A 60 -1.51 2.53 -11.03
CA THR A 60 -0.12 2.55 -11.53
C THR A 60 0.40 3.99 -11.67
N GLU A 61 -0.45 4.91 -12.10
CA GLU A 61 -0.11 6.34 -12.21
C GLU A 61 0.21 6.98 -10.86
N LEU A 62 -0.56 6.64 -9.81
CA LEU A 62 -0.29 7.14 -8.46
C LEU A 62 1.06 6.63 -7.95
N LYS A 63 1.36 5.34 -8.15
CA LYS A 63 2.66 4.76 -7.80
C LYS A 63 3.79 5.48 -8.53
N HIS A 64 3.63 5.76 -9.82
CA HIS A 64 4.63 6.51 -10.59
C HIS A 64 4.84 7.91 -10.04
N THR A 65 3.77 8.65 -9.73
CA THR A 65 3.87 10.00 -9.14
C THR A 65 4.61 9.98 -7.80
N ILE A 66 4.28 9.04 -6.92
CA ILE A 66 4.93 8.88 -5.61
C ILE A 66 6.42 8.62 -5.78
N ILE A 67 6.77 7.68 -6.67
CA ILE A 67 8.17 7.32 -6.95
C ILE A 67 8.92 8.52 -7.54
N LYS A 68 8.31 9.27 -8.47
CA LYS A 68 8.91 10.50 -9.03
C LYS A 68 9.13 11.56 -7.95
N ARG A 69 8.17 11.82 -7.07
CA ARG A 69 8.33 12.78 -5.96
C ARG A 69 9.46 12.37 -5.02
N CYS A 70 9.48 11.11 -4.60
CA CYS A 70 10.48 10.62 -3.65
C CYS A 70 11.89 10.51 -4.27
N LEU A 71 12.03 10.02 -5.51
CA LEU A 71 13.33 9.74 -6.11
C LEU A 71 13.86 10.86 -7.01
N ILE A 72 12.98 11.56 -7.74
CA ILE A 72 13.41 12.62 -8.69
C ILE A 72 13.44 13.97 -7.98
N LYS A 73 12.35 14.32 -7.28
CA LYS A 73 12.27 15.60 -6.55
C LYS A 73 12.97 15.57 -5.19
N GLY A 74 13.38 14.39 -4.72
CA GLY A 74 14.06 14.22 -3.44
C GLY A 74 13.16 14.49 -2.22
N GLU A 75 11.84 14.49 -2.40
CA GLU A 75 10.92 14.74 -1.29
C GLU A 75 10.99 13.60 -0.26
N PRO A 76 11.01 13.91 1.04
CA PRO A 76 11.09 12.88 2.07
C PRO A 76 9.83 12.03 2.06
N VAL A 77 10.02 10.70 2.03
CA VAL A 77 8.94 9.70 1.96
C VAL A 77 7.89 9.91 3.04
N LYS A 78 8.28 10.39 4.23
CA LYS A 78 7.38 10.71 5.34
C LYS A 78 6.37 11.80 5.03
N LEU A 79 6.78 12.86 4.32
CA LEU A 79 5.86 13.95 3.94
C LEU A 79 4.92 13.49 2.84
N VAL A 80 5.46 12.81 1.81
CA VAL A 80 4.67 12.24 0.71
C VAL A 80 3.64 11.23 1.24
N ALA A 81 4.01 10.40 2.21
CA ALA A 81 3.11 9.44 2.87
C ALA A 81 1.94 10.13 3.57
N LYS A 82 2.24 11.18 4.35
CA LYS A 82 1.24 11.93 5.11
C LYS A 82 0.25 12.64 4.19
N GLU A 83 0.74 13.26 3.12
CA GLU A 83 -0.08 14.01 2.16
C GLU A 83 -1.03 13.10 1.37
N ILE A 84 -0.55 11.94 0.92
CA ILE A 84 -1.33 11.03 0.07
C ILE A 84 -2.17 10.04 0.92
N GLY A 85 -1.93 9.99 2.23
CA GLY A 85 -2.67 9.12 3.16
C GLY A 85 -2.25 7.65 3.09
N TYR A 86 -1.02 7.37 2.65
CA TYR A 86 -0.46 6.01 2.61
C TYR A 86 0.52 5.77 3.76
N THR A 87 0.66 4.52 4.17
CA THR A 87 1.67 4.14 5.15
C THR A 87 3.08 4.19 4.55
N LEU A 88 4.06 4.64 5.33
CA LEU A 88 5.48 4.68 4.96
C LEU A 88 5.96 3.34 4.37
N SER A 89 5.66 2.24 5.06
CA SER A 89 6.08 0.88 4.67
C SER A 89 5.59 0.49 3.28
N LEU A 90 4.38 0.95 2.90
CA LEU A 90 3.81 0.68 1.59
C LEU A 90 4.55 1.45 0.49
N ILE A 91 4.88 2.72 0.75
CA ILE A 91 5.65 3.53 -0.18
C ILE A 91 7.06 2.98 -0.35
N TYR A 92 7.74 2.63 0.75
CA TYR A 92 9.06 1.98 0.67
C TYR A 92 9.02 0.66 -0.12
N ARG A 93 7.96 -0.14 0.06
CA ARG A 93 7.76 -1.35 -0.74
C ARG A 93 7.63 -1.06 -2.23
N TRP A 94 6.94 0.01 -2.63
CA TRP A 94 6.84 0.41 -4.04
C TRP A 94 8.16 0.93 -4.59
N ILE A 95 8.89 1.76 -3.83
CA ILE A 95 10.23 2.25 -4.20
C ILE A 95 11.17 1.07 -4.41
N ARG A 96 11.17 0.09 -3.49
CA ARG A 96 11.99 -1.12 -3.60
C ARG A 96 11.68 -1.91 -4.87
N LYS A 97 10.40 -2.23 -5.12
CA LYS A 97 9.98 -2.94 -6.34
C LYS A 97 10.35 -2.19 -7.61
N TYR A 98 10.24 -0.87 -7.60
CA TYR A 98 10.66 -0.04 -8.72
C TYR A 98 12.17 -0.14 -8.96
N ARG A 99 12.97 -0.12 -7.89
CA ARG A 99 14.42 -0.27 -7.99
C ARG A 99 14.83 -1.63 -8.55
N GLU A 100 14.20 -2.70 -8.05
CA GLU A 100 14.42 -4.09 -8.52
C GLU A 100 14.18 -4.20 -10.03
N LYS A 101 13.11 -3.59 -10.57
CA LYS A 101 12.84 -3.58 -12.01
C LYS A 101 13.99 -2.96 -12.81
N ALA A 102 14.55 -1.83 -12.37
CA ALA A 102 15.64 -1.20 -13.09
C ALA A 102 16.92 -2.03 -13.06
N VAL A 103 17.22 -2.73 -11.95
CA VAL A 103 18.35 -3.65 -11.85
C VAL A 103 18.20 -4.82 -12.83
N ILE A 104 17.00 -5.41 -12.91
CA ILE A 104 16.68 -6.48 -13.88
C ILE A 104 16.90 -5.98 -15.31
N ILE A 105 16.40 -4.79 -15.64
CA ILE A 105 16.60 -4.20 -16.98
C ILE A 105 18.08 -3.99 -17.25
N ASP A 106 18.83 -3.45 -16.29
CA ASP A 106 20.26 -3.17 -16.49
C ASP A 106 21.06 -4.45 -16.74
N ALA A 107 20.73 -5.55 -16.05
CA ALA A 107 21.33 -6.86 -16.25
C ALA A 107 20.96 -7.50 -17.60
N LEU A 108 19.76 -7.24 -18.10
CA LEU A 108 19.22 -7.89 -19.31
C LEU A 108 19.37 -7.06 -20.59
N LYS A 109 19.67 -5.76 -20.49
CA LYS A 109 19.76 -4.83 -21.65
C LYS A 109 20.75 -5.25 -22.73
N ASN A 110 21.74 -6.08 -22.39
CA ASN A 110 22.74 -6.59 -23.33
C ASN A 110 22.25 -7.82 -24.13
N LYS A 111 21.21 -8.50 -23.63
CA LYS A 111 20.64 -9.72 -24.25
C LYS A 111 19.29 -9.49 -24.90
N TYR A 112 18.54 -8.48 -24.46
CA TYR A 112 17.21 -8.19 -24.94
C TYR A 112 17.03 -6.70 -25.24
N SER A 113 16.15 -6.40 -26.19
CA SER A 113 15.77 -5.03 -26.56
C SER A 113 15.22 -4.27 -25.35
N LEU A 114 15.80 -3.10 -25.07
CA LEU A 114 15.42 -2.25 -23.94
C LEU A 114 13.94 -1.83 -23.98
N PRO A 115 13.35 -1.39 -25.12
CA PRO A 115 11.91 -1.14 -25.22
C PRO A 115 11.04 -2.31 -24.78
N ASP A 116 11.42 -3.54 -25.12
CA ASP A 116 10.63 -4.74 -24.80
C ASP A 116 10.70 -5.09 -23.31
N LEU A 117 11.88 -4.94 -22.71
CA LEU A 117 12.07 -5.10 -21.26
C LEU A 117 11.25 -4.06 -20.47
N LEU A 118 11.27 -2.80 -20.90
CA LEU A 118 10.50 -1.72 -20.30
C LEU A 118 8.99 -1.98 -20.38
N LYS A 119 8.51 -2.44 -21.54
CA LYS A 119 7.11 -2.81 -21.75
C LYS A 119 6.70 -4.00 -20.87
N LYS A 120 7.50 -5.08 -20.85
CA LYS A 120 7.21 -6.27 -20.02
C LYS A 120 7.18 -5.97 -18.53
N LEU A 121 8.05 -5.07 -18.06
CA LEU A 121 8.14 -4.72 -16.64
C LEU A 121 7.24 -3.54 -16.26
N ASN A 122 6.45 -2.99 -17.19
CA ASN A 122 5.63 -1.80 -16.99
C ASN A 122 6.44 -0.66 -16.34
N LEU A 123 7.56 -0.30 -16.97
CA LEU A 123 8.44 0.78 -16.54
C LEU A 123 8.57 1.82 -17.66
N ALA A 124 8.34 3.10 -17.35
CA ALA A 124 8.52 4.15 -18.34
C ALA A 124 10.00 4.37 -18.68
N LYS A 125 10.29 4.70 -19.95
CA LYS A 125 11.67 4.92 -20.44
C LYS A 125 12.38 6.04 -19.67
N SER A 126 11.71 7.16 -19.44
CA SER A 126 12.24 8.29 -18.65
C SER A 126 12.59 7.86 -17.24
N SER A 127 11.67 7.16 -16.59
CA SER A 127 11.81 6.54 -15.27
C SER A 127 13.06 5.66 -15.13
N TYR A 128 13.37 4.84 -16.15
CA TYR A 128 14.58 4.01 -16.18
C TYR A 128 15.88 4.81 -16.24
N TYR A 129 16.00 5.76 -17.17
CA TYR A 129 17.23 6.55 -17.33
C TYR A 129 17.53 7.43 -16.11
N TYR A 130 16.50 7.98 -15.45
CA TYR A 130 16.67 8.69 -14.19
C TYR A 130 17.30 7.79 -13.11
N GLN A 131 16.82 6.56 -12.99
CA GLN A 131 17.36 5.65 -12.00
C GLN A 131 18.77 5.20 -12.33
N LYS A 132 19.08 4.96 -13.61
CA LYS A 132 20.45 4.66 -14.05
C LYS A 132 21.41 5.78 -13.64
N ASN A 133 21.02 7.04 -13.84
CA ASN A 133 21.84 8.19 -13.44
C ASN A 133 22.02 8.32 -11.92
N TYR A 134 21.04 7.89 -11.12
CA TYR A 134 21.16 7.86 -9.66
C TYR A 134 21.98 6.68 -9.14
N LEU A 135 21.87 5.51 -9.76
CA LEU A 135 22.64 4.31 -9.40
C LEU A 135 24.11 4.41 -9.78
N CYS A 136 24.44 5.11 -10.87
CA CYS A 136 25.83 5.36 -11.29
C CYS A 136 26.51 6.54 -10.55
N ARG A 137 25.81 7.20 -9.62
CA ARG A 137 26.31 8.36 -8.85
C ARG A 137 26.58 8.04 -7.37
N GLY A 138 26.49 6.77 -6.97
CA GLY A 138 26.93 6.27 -5.66
C GLY A 138 28.05 5.26 -5.85
#